data_AF-T1AAT7-F1
#
_entry.id   AF-T1AAT7-F1
#
_cell.length_a   1.000
_cell.length_b   1.000
_cell.length_c   1.000
_cell.angle_alpha   90.00
_cell.angle_beta   90.00
_cell.angle_gamma   90.00
#
_symmetry.space_group_name_H-M   'P 1'
#
loop_
_entity.id
_entity.type
_entity.pdbx_description
1 polymer ?
#
loop_
_entity_poly.entity_id
_entity_poly.type
_entity_poly.pdbx_seq_one_letter_code
_entity_poly.pdbx_strand_id
1 'polypeptide(L)'
;MVSVEVAHTKCTGCTHCRDVCPVTVFEMVPRDQFPGIEDDPAVAAKFNFRGEKSKVINGPECIVCEACLFECEGECITIVDDENNVHHSTYK
;
A
#
# COMPACT_ATOMS: atom_id res chain seq x y z
N MET A 1 12.76 -5.30 13.29
CA MET A 1 11.29 -5.32 13.42
C MET A 1 10.75 -4.88 12.09
N VAL A 2 9.84 -5.65 11.49
CA VAL A 2 9.30 -5.32 10.18
C VAL A 2 8.40 -4.08 10.29
N SER A 3 8.57 -3.12 9.38
CA SER A 3 7.68 -1.98 9.23
C SER A 3 7.08 -1.96 7.84
N VAL A 4 5.83 -1.50 7.74
CA VAL A 4 5.10 -1.38 6.48
C VAL A 4 4.48 0.01 6.42
N GLU A 5 4.70 0.71 5.33
CA GLU A 5 4.20 2.06 5.10
C GLU A 5 3.46 2.16 3.77
N VAL A 6 2.44 3.01 3.72
CA VAL A 6 1.63 3.29 2.53
C VAL A 6 1.66 4.79 2.23
N ALA A 7 2.10 5.15 1.03
CA ALA A 7 2.02 6.52 0.52
C ALA A 7 0.58 6.81 0.03
N HIS A 8 -0.23 7.42 0.90
CA HIS A 8 -1.66 7.67 0.62
C HIS A 8 -1.92 8.57 -0.60
N THR A 9 -0.97 9.43 -1.00
CA THR A 9 -1.06 10.24 -2.23
C THR A 9 -1.09 9.37 -3.48
N LYS A 10 -0.40 8.23 -3.45
CA LYS A 10 -0.30 7.29 -4.58
C LYS A 10 -1.25 6.10 -4.48
N CYS A 11 -1.78 5.80 -3.30
CA CYS A 11 -2.72 4.69 -3.12
C CYS A 11 -4.01 4.93 -3.92
N THR A 12 -4.26 4.10 -4.93
CA THR A 12 -5.45 4.18 -5.81
C THR A 12 -6.70 3.59 -5.18
N GLY A 13 -6.57 2.90 -4.04
CA GLY A 13 -7.69 2.19 -3.40
C GLY A 13 -8.09 0.88 -4.10
N CYS A 14 -7.20 0.24 -4.85
CA CYS A 14 -7.50 -0.95 -5.66
C CYS A 14 -7.77 -2.25 -4.90
N THR A 15 -7.48 -2.28 -3.60
CA THR A 15 -7.71 -3.43 -2.69
C THR A 15 -6.80 -4.65 -2.92
N HIS A 16 -6.01 -4.70 -3.99
CA HIS A 16 -5.12 -5.85 -4.26
C HIS A 16 -4.18 -6.19 -3.11
N CYS A 17 -3.57 -5.19 -2.44
CA CYS A 17 -2.69 -5.44 -1.31
C CYS A 17 -3.39 -6.13 -0.14
N ARG A 18 -4.68 -5.84 0.11
CA ARG A 18 -5.49 -6.53 1.12
C ARG A 18 -5.78 -7.97 0.68
N ASP A 19 -6.15 -8.17 -0.58
CA ASP A 19 -6.57 -9.48 -1.08
C ASP A 19 -5.42 -10.49 -1.16
N VAL A 20 -4.21 -10.04 -1.48
CA VAL A 20 -3.04 -10.92 -1.60
C VAL A 20 -2.26 -11.10 -0.29
N CYS A 21 -2.58 -10.34 0.75
CA CYS A 21 -1.82 -10.41 2.01
C CYS A 21 -2.26 -11.61 2.86
N PRO A 22 -1.37 -12.61 3.10
CA PRO A 22 -1.72 -13.81 3.85
C PRO A 22 -1.94 -13.55 5.35
N VAL A 23 -1.47 -12.41 5.85
CA VAL A 23 -1.46 -12.04 7.27
C VAL A 23 -2.30 -10.79 7.57
N THR A 24 -3.09 -10.31 6.59
CA THR A 24 -4.02 -9.18 6.78
C THR A 24 -3.34 -7.93 7.36
N VAL A 25 -2.26 -7.49 6.72
CA VAL A 25 -1.53 -6.25 7.10
C VAL A 25 -2.34 -5.00 6.75
N PHE A 26 -3.17 -5.07 5.72
CA PHE A 26 -3.88 -3.93 5.13
C PHE A 26 -5.39 -4.02 5.36
N GLU A 27 -5.99 -2.88 5.68
CA GLU A 27 -7.43 -2.67 5.71
C GLU A 27 -7.79 -1.55 4.72
N MET A 28 -8.93 -1.69 4.04
CA MET A 28 -9.46 -0.62 3.19
C MET A 28 -10.35 0.28 4.03
N VAL A 29 -10.05 1.58 4.05
CA VAL A 29 -10.85 2.57 4.77
C VAL A 29 -11.29 3.69 3.83
N PRO A 30 -12.43 4.36 4.09
CA PRO A 30 -12.88 5.49 3.29
C PRO A 30 -11.82 6.58 3.17
N ARG A 31 -11.73 7.20 1.98
CA ARG A 31 -10.80 8.31 1.70
C ARG A 31 -10.91 9.45 2.71
N ASP A 32 -12.10 9.69 3.25
CA ASP A 32 -12.38 10.76 4.21
C ASP A 32 -11.55 10.66 5.50
N GLN A 33 -11.02 9.48 5.85
CA GLN A 33 -10.10 9.32 6.98
C GLN A 33 -8.71 9.93 6.72
N PHE A 34 -8.41 10.34 5.48
CA PHE A 34 -7.16 10.94 5.05
C PHE A 34 -7.36 12.36 4.51
N PRO A 35 -7.75 13.33 5.37
CA PRO A 35 -7.97 14.71 4.94
C PRO A 35 -6.66 15.36 4.48
N GLY A 36 -6.74 16.19 3.43
CA GLY A 36 -5.59 16.95 2.91
C GLY A 36 -4.63 16.15 2.02
N ILE A 37 -4.97 14.90 1.67
CA ILE A 37 -4.21 14.12 0.70
C ILE A 37 -4.75 14.35 -0.71
N GLU A 38 -3.91 14.92 -1.57
CA GLU A 38 -4.13 15.03 -3.01
C GLU A 38 -3.56 13.81 -3.74
N ASP A 39 -4.24 13.39 -4.80
CA ASP A 39 -3.84 12.23 -5.60
C ASP A 39 -2.66 12.57 -6.51
N ASP A 40 -1.69 11.66 -6.57
CA ASP A 40 -0.50 11.84 -7.41
C ASP A 40 -0.89 11.87 -8.90
N PRO A 41 -0.56 12.95 -9.64
CA PRO A 41 -0.98 13.10 -11.03
C PRO A 41 -0.33 12.07 -11.97
N ALA A 42 0.86 11.55 -11.65
CA ALA A 42 1.52 10.52 -12.44
C ALA A 42 0.82 9.17 -12.30
N VAL A 43 0.30 8.87 -11.10
CA VAL A 43 -0.53 7.68 -10.88
C VAL A 43 -1.90 7.86 -11.53
N ALA A 44 -2.51 9.04 -11.41
CA ALA A 44 -3.82 9.36 -11.99
C ALA A 44 -3.83 9.27 -13.53
N ALA A 45 -2.68 9.46 -14.17
CA ALA A 45 -2.53 9.30 -15.61
C ALA A 45 -2.61 7.83 -16.08
N LYS A 46 -2.40 6.86 -15.18
CA LYS A 46 -2.36 5.42 -15.48
C LYS A 46 -3.53 4.64 -14.87
N PHE A 47 -3.99 5.05 -13.68
CA PHE A 47 -4.95 4.32 -12.87
C PHE A 47 -6.03 5.23 -12.29
N ASN A 48 -7.19 4.65 -12.01
CA ASN A 48 -8.31 5.36 -11.40
C ASN A 48 -8.19 5.32 -9.87
N PHE A 49 -8.30 6.48 -9.23
CA PHE A 49 -8.46 6.57 -7.79
C PHE A 49 -9.89 6.21 -7.37
N ARG A 50 -9.99 5.37 -6.34
CA ARG A 50 -11.24 4.86 -5.78
C ARG A 50 -11.54 5.58 -4.45
N GLY A 51 -12.75 5.39 -3.92
CA GLY A 51 -13.23 6.07 -2.71
C GLY A 51 -12.61 5.57 -1.39
N GLU A 52 -11.63 4.68 -1.46
CA GLU A 52 -10.98 4.05 -0.32
C GLU A 52 -9.46 4.17 -0.43
N LYS A 53 -8.76 4.05 0.70
CA LYS A 53 -7.30 4.02 0.79
C LYS A 53 -6.89 2.87 1.70
N SER A 54 -5.74 2.27 1.41
CA SER A 54 -5.16 1.19 2.21
C SER A 54 -4.55 1.75 3.49
N LYS A 55 -4.94 1.21 4.64
CA LYS A 55 -4.39 1.52 5.96
C LYS A 55 -3.64 0.30 6.50
N VAL A 56 -2.44 0.52 7.00
CA VAL A 56 -1.65 -0.54 7.67
C VAL A 56 -2.18 -0.74 9.08
N ILE A 57 -2.63 -1.96 9.40
CA ILE A 57 -3.17 -2.32 10.72
C ILE A 57 -2.30 -3.32 11.49
N ASN A 58 -1.61 -4.23 10.78
CA ASN A 58 -0.77 -5.27 11.37
C ASN A 58 0.65 -5.26 10.78
N GLY A 59 1.23 -4.07 10.57
CA GLY A 59 2.56 -3.90 9.95
C GLY A 59 3.66 -4.83 10.49
N PRO A 60 3.82 -4.99 11.82
CA PRO A 60 4.81 -5.90 12.40
C PRO A 60 4.62 -7.39 12.11
N GLU A 61 3.41 -7.83 11.72
CA GLU A 61 3.11 -9.23 11.37
C GLU A 61 3.47 -9.55 9.91
N CYS A 62 3.94 -8.57 9.15
CA CYS A 62 4.35 -8.76 7.76
C CYS A 62 5.48 -9.80 7.66
N ILE A 63 5.23 -10.87 6.90
CA ILE A 63 6.19 -11.95 6.64
C ILE A 63 7.08 -11.72 5.41
N VAL A 64 7.06 -10.50 4.85
CA VAL A 64 7.86 -10.10 3.67
C VAL A 64 7.69 -11.06 2.48
N CYS A 65 6.45 -11.48 2.19
CA CYS A 65 6.16 -12.33 1.03
C CYS A 65 6.18 -11.60 -0.32
N GLU A 66 6.31 -10.27 -0.29
CA GLU A 66 6.38 -9.35 -1.45
C GLU A 66 5.17 -9.36 -2.40
N ALA A 67 4.15 -10.20 -2.19
CA ALA A 67 2.98 -10.29 -3.09
C ALA A 67 2.29 -8.92 -3.29
N CYS A 68 2.08 -8.17 -2.20
CA CYS A 68 1.47 -6.84 -2.27
C CYS A 68 2.33 -5.81 -3.01
N LEU A 69 3.65 -6.03 -3.11
CA LEU A 69 4.58 -5.12 -3.78
C LEU A 69 4.45 -5.20 -5.30
N PHE A 70 4.13 -6.38 -5.84
CA PHE A 70 3.98 -6.58 -7.28
C PHE A 70 2.58 -6.20 -7.80
N GLU A 71 1.56 -6.24 -6.95
CA GLU A 71 0.15 -6.00 -7.32
C GLU A 71 -0.33 -4.56 -7.03
N CYS A 72 0.53 -3.70 -6.47
CA CYS A 72 0.14 -2.34 -6.07
C CYS A 72 0.18 -1.35 -7.24
N GLU A 73 -0.97 -1.08 -7.88
CA GLU A 73 -1.12 -0.10 -8.98
C GLU A 73 -0.41 1.24 -8.73
N GLY A 74 -0.50 1.72 -7.49
CA GLY A 74 0.02 3.03 -7.09
C GLY A 74 1.52 3.06 -6.78
N GLU A 75 2.20 1.91 -6.77
CA GLU A 75 3.59 1.80 -6.30
C GLU A 75 3.78 2.55 -4.98
N CYS A 76 2.86 2.33 -4.03
CA CYS A 76 2.73 3.12 -2.82
C CYS A 76 3.13 2.39 -1.54
N ILE A 77 3.66 1.16 -1.61
CA ILE A 77 3.97 0.33 -0.44
C ILE A 77 5.48 0.25 -0.25
N THR A 78 5.93 0.47 0.98
CA THR A 78 7.32 0.24 1.40
C THR A 78 7.32 -0.70 2.59
N ILE A 79 8.19 -1.72 2.55
CA ILE A 79 8.43 -2.65 3.65
C ILE A 79 9.90 -2.54 4.04
N VAL A 80 10.19 -2.37 5.33
CA VAL A 80 11.54 -2.48 5.88
C VAL A 80 11.59 -3.75 6.72
N ASP A 81 12.48 -4.69 6.38
CA ASP A 81 12.62 -5.95 7.10
C ASP A 81 13.46 -5.80 8.39
N ASP A 82 13.70 -6.90 9.09
CA ASP A 82 14.48 -6.93 10.33
C ASP A 82 15.98 -6.69 10.14
N GLU A 83 16.49 -6.84 8.92
CA GLU A 83 17.86 -6.56 8.52
C GLU A 83 18.04 -5.12 7.98
N ASN A 84 16.96 -4.33 7.93
CA ASN A 84 16.89 -2.99 7.34
C ASN A 84 17.00 -2.96 5.81
N ASN A 85 16.73 -4.08 5.12
CA ASN A 85 16.54 -4.01 3.67
C ASN A 85 15.20 -3.36 3.36
N VAL A 86 15.19 -2.52 2.33
CA VAL A 86 14.01 -1.78 1.88
C VAL A 86 13.44 -2.44 0.65
N HIS A 87 12.17 -2.86 0.75
CA HIS A 87 11.41 -3.46 -0.32
C HIS A 87 10.32 -2.47 -0.74
N HIS A 88 10.28 -2.11 -2.02
CA HIS A 88 9.34 -1.13 -2.53
C HIS A 88 8.46 -1.74 -3.61
N SER A 89 7.17 -1.39 -3.59
CA SER A 89 6.23 -1.84 -4.61
C SER A 89 6.69 -1.40 -5.99
N THR A 90 6.74 -2.37 -6.90
CA THR A 90 7.05 -2.17 -8.31
C THR A 90 5.95 -2.86 -9.09
N TYR A 91 5.04 -2.07 -9.63
CA TYR A 91 3.87 -2.61 -10.32
C TYR A 91 4.31 -3.24 -11.64
N LYS A 92 4.00 -4.52 -11.84
CA LYS A 92 4.37 -5.27 -13.06
C LYS A 92 3.19 -5.47 -13.98
#